data_AF-A0A0C1QSN8-F1
#
_entry.id   AF-A0A0C1QSN8-F1
#
_cell.length_a   1.000
_cell.length_b   1.000
_cell.length_c   1.000
_cell.angle_alpha   90.00
_cell.angle_beta   90.00
_cell.angle_gamma   90.00
#
_symmetry.space_group_name_H-M   'P 1'
#
loop_
_entity.id
_entity.type
_entity.pdbx_description
1 polymer ?
#
loop_
_entity_poly.entity_id
_entity_poly.type
_entity_poly.pdbx_seq_one_letter_code
_entity_poly.pdbx_strand_id
1 'polypeptide(L)'
;QACVSSLTEAFNQRSELQQIERLSQSTAQLQEQVSALPPIPAPFDPTGLEQQIQQLQACVSSLTEAFNQRSELQQGTAKSDRTTVPTQEQSSELSPITHRVASSNGRQLTTSLKNQRLSVEALMAMAEAHGIGKEFQMVIQAAKKHHLTLNPWPTNLMISPAAHLLCTARRNSSQCLFIISGQPAMDGKVRLWVSTHTIAEFYPVSQQTVTSLLGFDGWREMDKVQIEEFVASLNRLFEEASV
;
A
#
# COMPACT_ATOMS: atom_id res chain seq x y z
N GLN A 1 -16.73 -50.92 -66.60
CA GLN A 1 -15.93 -51.22 -65.39
C GLN A 1 -14.89 -50.13 -65.10
N ALA A 2 -14.14 -49.63 -66.09
CA ALA A 2 -13.09 -48.61 -65.91
C ALA A 2 -13.56 -47.24 -65.32
N CYS A 3 -14.78 -46.79 -65.65
CA CYS A 3 -15.31 -45.51 -65.17
C CYS A 3 -15.55 -45.48 -63.64
N VAL A 4 -15.98 -46.61 -63.07
CA VAL A 4 -16.23 -46.72 -61.62
C VAL A 4 -14.91 -46.71 -60.85
N SER A 5 -13.88 -47.40 -61.34
CA SER A 5 -12.55 -47.42 -60.73
C SER A 5 -11.91 -46.02 -60.68
N SER A 6 -12.04 -45.24 -61.76
CA SER A 6 -11.51 -43.87 -61.81
C SER A 6 -12.26 -42.90 -60.88
N LEU A 7 -13.58 -43.06 -60.75
CA LEU A 7 -14.38 -42.30 -59.78
C LEU A 7 -14.00 -42.63 -58.33
N THR A 8 -13.76 -43.90 -58.02
CA THR A 8 -13.29 -44.32 -56.68
C THR A 8 -11.93 -43.73 -56.36
N GLU A 9 -11.02 -43.70 -57.33
CA GLU A 9 -9.68 -43.15 -57.15
C GLU A 9 -9.72 -41.62 -56.95
N ALA A 10 -10.52 -40.91 -57.74
CA ALA A 10 -10.74 -39.48 -57.59
C ALA A 10 -11.37 -39.13 -56.23
N PHE A 11 -12.31 -39.96 -55.72
CA PHE A 11 -12.92 -39.77 -54.42
C PHE A 11 -11.91 -39.91 -53.26
N ASN A 12 -11.01 -40.89 -53.34
CA ASN A 12 -10.00 -41.14 -52.30
C ASN A 12 -8.88 -40.08 -52.28
N GLN A 13 -8.66 -39.36 -53.37
CA GLN A 13 -7.65 -38.28 -53.45
C GLN A 13 -8.21 -36.89 -53.06
N ARG A 14 -9.48 -36.79 -52.66
CA ARG A 14 -10.09 -35.51 -52.28
C ARG A 14 -9.47 -34.95 -51.01
N SER A 15 -9.05 -33.70 -51.08
CA SER A 15 -8.47 -32.94 -49.95
C SER A 15 -9.41 -32.81 -48.75
N GLU A 16 -10.72 -32.90 -48.98
CA GLU A 16 -11.77 -32.79 -47.97
C GLU A 16 -11.73 -33.96 -46.97
N LEU A 17 -11.32 -35.16 -47.41
CA LEU A 17 -11.12 -36.31 -46.51
C LEU A 17 -10.00 -36.02 -45.50
N GLN A 18 -8.89 -35.45 -45.97
CA GLN A 18 -7.77 -35.05 -45.11
C GLN A 18 -8.14 -33.89 -44.17
N GLN A 19 -9.03 -32.99 -44.59
CA GLN A 19 -9.55 -31.92 -43.74
C GLN A 19 -10.44 -32.46 -42.61
N ILE A 20 -11.32 -33.41 -42.92
CA ILE A 20 -12.20 -34.06 -41.93
C ILE A 20 -11.36 -34.81 -40.89
N GLU A 21 -10.32 -35.51 -41.33
CA GLU A 21 -9.43 -36.24 -40.42
C GLU A 21 -8.68 -35.29 -39.47
N ARG A 22 -8.13 -34.18 -39.98
CA ARG A 22 -7.48 -33.14 -39.14
C ARG A 22 -8.44 -32.49 -38.15
N LEU A 23 -9.68 -32.23 -38.57
CA LEU A 23 -10.72 -31.70 -37.70
C LEU A 23 -11.09 -32.70 -36.60
N SER A 24 -11.22 -33.98 -36.94
CA SER A 24 -11.49 -35.05 -35.97
C SER A 24 -10.38 -35.14 -34.91
N GLN A 25 -9.12 -35.12 -35.34
CA GLN A 25 -7.96 -35.11 -34.44
C GLN A 25 -7.93 -33.87 -33.54
N SER A 26 -8.19 -32.68 -34.11
CA SER A 26 -8.24 -31.43 -33.34
C SER A 26 -9.38 -31.44 -32.31
N THR A 27 -10.54 -31.99 -32.68
CA THR A 27 -11.69 -32.13 -31.79
C THR A 27 -11.39 -33.08 -30.63
N ALA A 28 -10.72 -34.20 -30.88
CA ALA A 28 -10.30 -35.12 -29.83
C ALA A 28 -9.31 -34.46 -28.86
N GLN A 29 -8.31 -33.74 -29.39
CA GLN A 29 -7.33 -33.01 -28.57
C GLN A 29 -7.97 -31.92 -27.72
N LEU A 30 -8.96 -31.19 -28.26
CA LEU A 30 -9.70 -30.20 -27.48
C LEU A 30 -10.54 -30.85 -26.39
N GLN A 31 -11.20 -31.97 -26.69
CA GLN A 31 -11.98 -32.71 -25.70
C GLN A 31 -11.10 -33.18 -24.53
N GLU A 32 -9.90 -33.69 -24.82
CA GLU A 32 -8.96 -34.15 -23.81
C GLU A 32 -8.43 -32.98 -22.95
N GLN A 33 -8.13 -31.83 -23.56
CA GLN A 33 -7.74 -30.62 -22.82
C GLN A 33 -8.85 -30.07 -21.92
N VAL A 34 -10.11 -30.08 -22.39
CA VAL A 34 -11.27 -29.65 -21.59
C VAL A 34 -11.51 -30.59 -20.42
N SER A 35 -11.33 -31.90 -20.61
CA SER A 35 -11.45 -32.89 -19.53
C SER A 35 -10.30 -32.85 -18.52
N ALA A 36 -9.13 -32.35 -18.92
CA ALA A 36 -7.97 -32.15 -18.05
C ALA A 36 -8.03 -30.85 -17.23
N LEU A 37 -9.06 -30.01 -17.43
CA LEU A 37 -9.24 -28.82 -16.61
C LEU A 37 -9.45 -29.22 -15.15
N PRO A 38 -8.80 -28.52 -14.19
CA PRO A 38 -8.98 -28.81 -12.78
C PRO A 38 -10.45 -28.60 -12.39
N PRO A 39 -10.97 -29.39 -11.44
CA PRO A 39 -12.31 -29.18 -10.91
C PRO A 39 -12.41 -27.75 -10.37
N ILE A 40 -13.59 -27.15 -10.58
CA ILE A 40 -13.90 -25.81 -10.10
C ILE A 40 -13.59 -25.78 -8.59
N PRO A 41 -12.77 -24.82 -8.12
CA PRO A 41 -12.47 -24.69 -6.70
C PRO A 41 -13.76 -24.59 -5.89
N ALA A 42 -13.74 -25.14 -4.67
CA ALA A 42 -14.86 -24.99 -3.75
C ALA A 42 -15.23 -23.50 -3.62
N PRO A 43 -16.54 -23.16 -3.55
CA PRO A 43 -16.98 -21.80 -3.30
C PRO A 43 -16.29 -21.23 -2.06
N PHE A 44 -15.95 -19.94 -2.12
CA PHE A 44 -15.37 -19.23 -0.99
C PHE A 44 -16.35 -19.22 0.19
N ASP A 45 -15.89 -19.65 1.37
CA ASP A 45 -16.64 -19.60 2.62
C ASP A 45 -16.26 -18.34 3.42
N PRO A 46 -17.14 -17.32 3.52
CA PRO A 46 -16.86 -16.07 4.22
C PRO A 46 -16.99 -16.18 5.76
N THR A 47 -17.48 -17.30 6.30
CA THR A 47 -17.87 -17.43 7.72
C THR A 47 -16.75 -17.02 8.69
N GLY A 48 -15.50 -17.38 8.40
CA GLY A 48 -14.36 -17.02 9.25
C GLY A 48 -14.05 -15.52 9.29
N LEU A 49 -14.30 -14.79 8.19
CA LEU A 49 -14.12 -13.34 8.14
C LEU A 49 -15.27 -12.62 8.86
N GLU A 50 -16.50 -13.09 8.69
CA GLU A 50 -17.66 -12.53 9.38
C GLU A 50 -17.50 -12.61 10.90
N GLN A 51 -17.01 -13.75 11.41
CA GLN A 51 -16.72 -13.92 12.85
C GLN A 51 -15.65 -12.94 13.35
N GLN A 52 -14.56 -12.73 12.60
CA GLN A 52 -13.51 -11.79 12.98
C GLN A 52 -14.03 -10.34 13.00
N ILE A 53 -14.84 -9.96 12.02
CA ILE A 53 -15.46 -8.63 11.96
C ILE A 53 -16.38 -8.44 13.18
N GLN A 54 -17.19 -9.43 13.54
CA GLN A 54 -18.08 -9.38 14.70
C GLN A 54 -17.30 -9.23 16.01
N GLN A 55 -16.20 -9.99 16.17
CA GLN A 55 -15.34 -9.93 17.34
C GLN A 55 -14.67 -8.55 17.49
N LEU A 56 -14.18 -7.98 16.39
CA LEU A 56 -13.59 -6.65 16.37
C LEU A 56 -14.60 -5.57 16.73
N GLN A 57 -15.81 -5.64 16.17
CA GLN A 57 -16.90 -4.73 16.50
C GLN A 57 -17.23 -4.77 17.99
N ALA A 58 -17.34 -5.96 18.58
CA ALA A 58 -17.58 -6.11 20.02
C ALA A 58 -16.46 -5.48 20.85
N CYS A 59 -15.20 -5.73 20.47
CA CYS A 59 -14.04 -5.17 21.18
C CYS A 59 -14.02 -3.63 21.15
N VAL A 60 -14.33 -3.04 19.99
CA VAL A 60 -14.36 -1.57 19.82
C VAL A 60 -15.51 -0.96 20.64
N SER A 61 -16.68 -1.59 20.66
CA SER A 61 -17.82 -1.14 21.48
C SER A 61 -17.46 -1.17 22.96
N SER A 62 -16.91 -2.28 23.47
CA SER A 62 -16.49 -2.37 24.88
C SER A 62 -15.41 -1.36 25.26
N LEU A 63 -14.45 -1.10 24.35
CA LEU A 63 -13.41 -0.09 24.60
C LEU A 63 -14.01 1.32 24.67
N THR A 64 -14.99 1.60 23.82
CA THR A 64 -15.72 2.88 23.80
C THR A 64 -16.50 3.08 25.11
N GLU A 65 -17.19 2.05 25.59
CA GLU A 65 -17.90 2.08 26.87
C GLU A 65 -16.94 2.29 28.05
N ALA A 66 -15.81 1.57 28.09
CA ALA A 66 -14.81 1.73 29.14
C ALA A 66 -14.18 3.13 29.15
N PHE A 67 -14.02 3.74 27.98
CA PHE A 67 -13.56 5.12 27.87
C PHE A 67 -14.59 6.11 28.40
N ASN A 68 -15.86 5.96 28.02
CA ASN A 68 -16.94 6.82 28.49
C ASN A 68 -17.12 6.74 30.01
N GLN A 69 -17.08 5.54 30.60
CA GLN A 69 -17.15 5.37 32.07
C GLN A 69 -15.99 6.07 32.81
N ARG A 70 -14.77 5.99 32.29
CA ARG A 70 -13.62 6.70 32.89
C ARG A 70 -13.73 8.22 32.75
N SER A 71 -14.31 8.70 31.65
CA SER A 71 -14.58 10.14 31.46
C SER A 71 -15.61 10.66 32.47
N GLU A 72 -16.67 9.89 32.75
CA GLU A 72 -17.70 10.29 33.72
C GLU A 72 -17.19 10.30 35.17
N LEU A 73 -16.36 9.32 35.57
CA LEU A 73 -15.73 9.30 36.90
C LEU A 73 -14.82 10.52 37.16
N GLN A 74 -14.20 11.10 36.12
CA GLN A 74 -13.38 12.31 36.24
C GLN A 74 -14.19 13.60 36.33
N GLN A 75 -15.46 13.60 35.90
CA GLN A 75 -16.35 14.76 36.05
C GLN A 75 -17.01 14.79 37.44
N GLY A 76 -17.16 13.63 38.09
CA GLY A 76 -17.74 13.50 39.44
C GLY A 76 -16.85 14.03 40.58
N THR A 77 -15.52 14.05 40.42
CA THR A 77 -14.60 14.52 41.48
C THR A 77 -14.42 16.04 41.53
N ALA A 78 -15.04 16.80 40.63
CA ALA A 78 -14.94 18.27 40.59
C ALA A 78 -16.04 19.00 41.39
N LYS A 79 -16.94 18.27 42.07
CA LYS A 79 -18.00 18.84 42.91
C LYS A 79 -18.12 18.09 44.25
N SER A 80 -17.14 18.24 45.13
CA SER A 80 -17.34 17.95 46.56
C SER A 80 -16.53 18.93 47.42
N ASP A 81 -17.30 19.80 48.06
CA ASP A 81 -17.09 20.58 49.28
C ASP A 81 -15.90 21.53 49.45
N ARG A 82 -16.27 22.82 49.42
CA ARG A 82 -15.63 23.93 50.11
C ARG A 82 -16.18 23.98 51.54
N THR A 83 -15.31 23.99 52.58
CA THR A 83 -15.35 24.91 53.74
C THR A 83 -14.16 24.71 54.72
N THR A 84 -13.52 25.84 55.06
CA THR A 84 -12.67 26.25 56.22
C THR A 84 -11.13 26.04 56.33
N VAL A 85 -10.36 27.08 55.91
CA VAL A 85 -9.29 27.96 56.54
C VAL A 85 -8.37 27.43 57.69
N PRO A 86 -7.15 28.01 58.00
CA PRO A 86 -5.89 28.30 57.25
C PRO A 86 -4.53 27.90 57.97
N THR A 87 -3.39 28.15 57.27
CA THR A 87 -2.00 28.52 57.71
C THR A 87 -1.18 27.66 58.72
N GLN A 88 -0.01 27.16 58.30
CA GLN A 88 1.26 27.35 59.05
C GLN A 88 2.52 27.09 58.17
N GLU A 89 3.45 28.04 58.22
CA GLU A 89 4.83 27.96 57.71
C GLU A 89 5.64 26.86 58.44
N GLN A 90 6.60 26.21 57.77
CA GLN A 90 7.99 26.18 58.24
C GLN A 90 8.96 25.56 57.23
N SER A 91 10.03 26.32 57.02
CA SER A 91 11.30 26.10 56.33
C SER A 91 12.09 24.87 56.80
N SER A 92 12.87 24.25 55.89
CA SER A 92 14.30 23.99 56.10
C SER A 92 15.01 23.62 54.78
N GLU A 93 16.10 24.32 54.53
CA GLU A 93 17.08 24.16 53.44
C GLU A 93 17.88 22.85 53.53
N LEU A 94 18.45 22.42 52.39
CA LEU A 94 19.90 22.17 52.18
C LEU A 94 20.14 21.79 50.68
N SER A 95 21.05 22.51 50.03
CA SER A 95 21.45 22.53 48.60
C SER A 95 22.51 21.42 48.26
N PRO A 96 23.07 21.20 47.02
CA PRO A 96 23.16 22.09 45.85
C PRO A 96 23.12 21.48 44.40
N ILE A 97 23.06 22.39 43.40
CA ILE A 97 23.54 22.35 41.99
C ILE A 97 23.05 21.21 41.06
N THR A 98 22.28 21.57 40.02
CA THR A 98 22.57 21.30 38.58
C THR A 98 21.53 22.01 37.69
N HIS A 99 22.02 22.77 36.70
CA HIS A 99 21.38 23.38 35.53
C HIS A 99 19.84 23.47 35.43
N ARG A 100 19.36 24.71 35.21
CA ARG A 100 18.01 25.09 34.78
C ARG A 100 17.50 24.20 33.64
N VAL A 101 16.54 23.33 33.93
CA VAL A 101 15.54 22.87 32.98
C VAL A 101 14.19 23.19 33.59
N ALA A 102 13.58 24.28 33.12
CA ALA A 102 12.18 24.56 33.42
C ALA A 102 11.32 23.58 32.61
N SER A 103 11.01 22.46 33.26
CA SER A 103 9.87 21.63 32.92
C SER A 103 8.61 22.44 33.18
N SER A 104 7.89 22.80 32.13
CA SER A 104 6.52 23.29 32.25
C SER A 104 5.66 22.75 31.11
N ASN A 105 4.63 22.00 31.50
CA ASN A 105 3.40 21.69 30.77
C ASN A 105 3.44 20.54 29.76
N GLY A 106 3.82 19.36 30.23
CA GLY A 106 3.46 18.08 29.61
C GLY A 106 1.98 17.72 29.78
N ARG A 107 1.06 18.53 29.24
CA ARG A 107 -0.36 18.13 29.10
C ARG A 107 -1.15 19.02 28.14
N GLN A 108 -0.56 19.35 26.99
CA GLN A 108 -1.29 20.04 25.92
C GLN A 108 -0.82 19.67 24.51
N LEU A 109 -0.20 18.47 24.35
CA LEU A 109 0.37 18.04 23.06
C LEU A 109 -0.39 16.92 22.34
N THR A 110 -1.51 16.42 22.87
CA THR A 110 -2.15 15.21 22.30
C THR A 110 -3.45 15.45 21.55
N THR A 111 -3.92 16.69 21.40
CA THR A 111 -5.10 17.03 20.60
C THR A 111 -4.82 17.97 19.43
N SER A 112 -3.57 18.43 19.25
CA SER A 112 -3.14 19.34 18.17
C SER A 112 -2.26 18.67 17.09
N LEU A 113 -2.21 17.33 17.03
CA LEU A 113 -1.52 16.61 15.94
C LEU A 113 -2.47 16.14 14.83
N LYS A 114 -3.79 16.17 15.05
CA LYS A 114 -4.77 15.69 14.05
C LYS A 114 -4.90 16.58 12.80
N ASN A 115 -4.37 17.80 12.84
CA ASN A 115 -4.42 18.76 11.72
C ASN A 115 -3.07 19.41 11.41
N GLN A 116 -1.97 18.93 11.98
CA GLN A 116 -0.66 19.39 11.53
C GLN A 116 -0.44 18.80 10.14
N ARG A 117 -0.41 19.65 9.11
CA ARG A 117 0.08 19.26 7.77
C ARG A 117 1.45 18.66 7.98
N LEU A 118 1.54 17.33 7.99
CA LEU A 118 2.82 16.64 7.93
C LEU A 118 3.50 17.12 6.65
N SER A 119 4.72 17.57 6.78
CA SER A 119 5.50 18.05 5.66
C SER A 119 6.42 16.93 5.16
N VAL A 120 6.91 17.05 3.93
CA VAL A 120 7.91 16.12 3.40
C VAL A 120 9.18 16.16 4.26
N GLU A 121 9.52 17.32 4.81
CA GLU A 121 10.66 17.54 5.69
C GLU A 121 10.51 16.78 7.02
N ALA A 122 9.29 16.72 7.58
CA ALA A 122 9.04 15.93 8.79
C ALA A 122 9.24 14.43 8.55
N LEU A 123 8.82 13.92 7.39
CA LEU A 123 9.05 12.52 7.00
C LEU A 123 10.51 12.23 6.68
N MET A 124 11.23 13.18 6.08
CA MET A 124 12.69 13.09 5.90
C MET A 124 13.42 12.99 7.24
N ALA A 125 13.11 13.88 8.19
CA ALA A 125 13.70 13.84 9.53
C ALA A 125 13.36 12.54 10.27
N MET A 126 12.13 12.02 10.09
CA MET A 126 11.74 10.72 10.61
C MET A 126 12.60 9.59 10.00
N ALA A 127 12.76 9.56 8.68
CA ALA A 127 13.57 8.55 8.00
C ALA A 127 15.04 8.59 8.44
N GLU A 128 15.61 9.78 8.60
CA GLU A 128 16.96 9.97 9.13
C GLU A 128 17.11 9.44 10.56
N ALA A 129 16.14 9.72 11.43
CA ALA A 129 16.15 9.22 12.81
C ALA A 129 16.09 7.69 12.89
N HIS A 130 15.53 7.03 11.88
CA HIS A 130 15.49 5.56 11.77
C HIS A 130 16.62 4.98 10.90
N GLY A 131 17.61 5.79 10.51
CA GLY A 131 18.78 5.31 9.76
C GLY A 131 18.56 5.01 8.28
N ILE A 132 17.40 5.38 7.71
CA ILE A 132 17.02 5.15 6.30
C ILE A 132 16.90 6.46 5.49
N GLY A 133 17.45 7.56 6.02
CA GLY A 133 17.28 8.90 5.45
C GLY A 133 17.86 9.04 4.03
N LYS A 134 18.98 8.39 3.73
CA LYS A 134 19.61 8.45 2.40
C LYS A 134 18.74 7.79 1.34
N GLU A 135 18.23 6.60 1.64
CA GLU A 135 17.35 5.82 0.80
C GLU A 135 16.02 6.56 0.56
N PHE A 136 15.46 7.13 1.63
CA PHE A 136 14.25 7.93 1.56
C PHE A 136 14.44 9.18 0.68
N GLN A 137 15.58 9.85 0.81
CA GLN A 137 15.95 10.99 -0.02
C GLN A 137 16.08 10.61 -1.50
N MET A 138 16.71 9.48 -1.82
CA MET A 138 16.85 9.01 -3.21
C MET A 138 15.49 8.87 -3.91
N VAL A 139 14.52 8.26 -3.22
CA VAL A 139 13.16 8.09 -3.74
C VAL A 139 12.45 9.43 -3.93
N ILE A 140 12.58 10.37 -2.98
CA ILE A 140 12.00 11.71 -3.12
C ILE A 140 12.61 12.48 -4.29
N GLN A 141 13.93 12.40 -4.46
CA GLN A 141 14.60 13.09 -5.57
C GLN A 141 14.18 12.52 -6.92
N ALA A 142 14.03 11.21 -7.04
CA ALA A 142 13.51 10.57 -8.24
C ALA A 142 12.06 10.99 -8.53
N ALA A 143 11.20 11.01 -7.51
CA ALA A 143 9.81 11.46 -7.67
C ALA A 143 9.73 12.93 -8.12
N LYS A 144 10.55 13.81 -7.53
CA LYS A 144 10.64 15.22 -7.94
C LYS A 144 11.17 15.40 -9.36
N LYS A 145 12.17 14.61 -9.77
CA LYS A 145 12.73 14.62 -11.13
C LYS A 145 11.64 14.36 -12.18
N HIS A 146 10.72 13.44 -11.89
CA HIS A 146 9.61 13.07 -12.78
C HIS A 146 8.31 13.83 -12.50
N HIS A 147 8.38 14.95 -11.78
CA HIS A 147 7.24 15.82 -11.48
C HIS A 147 6.06 15.09 -10.81
N LEU A 148 6.32 14.02 -10.06
CA LEU A 148 5.31 13.27 -9.32
C LEU A 148 4.85 14.08 -8.10
N THR A 149 3.61 13.87 -7.70
CA THR A 149 3.02 14.58 -6.56
C THR A 149 3.40 13.86 -5.26
N LEU A 150 3.92 14.62 -4.30
CA LEU A 150 4.28 14.12 -2.97
C LEU A 150 3.14 14.41 -1.99
N ASN A 151 2.55 13.37 -1.42
CA ASN A 151 1.43 13.46 -0.49
C ASN A 151 1.83 12.90 0.88
N PRO A 152 2.21 13.76 1.85
CA PRO A 152 2.61 13.31 3.18
C PRO A 152 1.45 12.73 3.99
N TRP A 153 1.70 11.58 4.62
CA TRP A 153 0.86 10.93 5.61
C TRP A 153 1.68 10.75 6.91
N PRO A 154 1.07 10.42 8.06
CA PRO A 154 1.76 10.43 9.36
C PRO A 154 3.13 9.73 9.42
N THR A 155 3.27 8.59 8.74
CA THR A 155 4.51 7.81 8.71
C THR A 155 4.93 7.42 7.30
N ASN A 156 4.18 7.86 6.30
CA ASN A 156 4.33 7.43 4.92
C ASN A 156 4.32 8.62 3.99
N LEU A 157 5.09 8.56 2.93
CA LEU A 157 4.95 9.44 1.79
C LEU A 157 4.26 8.67 0.68
N MET A 158 3.06 9.10 0.30
CA MET A 158 2.37 8.60 -0.88
C MET A 158 2.83 9.40 -2.09
N ILE A 159 3.25 8.69 -3.15
CA ILE A 159 3.63 9.29 -4.41
C ILE A 159 2.50 9.05 -5.40
N SER A 160 2.02 10.15 -5.99
CA SER A 160 0.90 10.18 -6.91
C SER A 160 1.33 10.69 -8.30
N PRO A 161 0.49 10.49 -9.34
CA PRO A 161 0.76 11.05 -10.66
C PRO A 161 1.07 12.55 -10.62
N ALA A 162 1.70 13.02 -11.69
CA ALA A 162 1.91 14.44 -11.89
C ALA A 162 0.58 15.19 -11.86
N ALA A 163 0.57 16.39 -11.27
CA ALA A 163 -0.67 17.14 -11.00
C ALA A 163 -1.55 17.37 -12.24
N HIS A 164 -0.93 17.52 -13.42
CA HIS A 164 -1.64 17.71 -14.69
C HIS A 164 -2.36 16.45 -15.19
N LEU A 165 -2.02 15.26 -14.70
CA LEU A 165 -2.72 14.01 -15.02
C LEU A 165 -3.93 13.78 -14.11
N LEU A 166 -3.88 14.33 -12.88
CA LEU A 166 -4.93 14.14 -11.88
C LEU A 166 -6.26 14.79 -12.27
N CYS A 167 -6.25 15.89 -13.04
CA CYS A 167 -7.49 16.53 -13.51
C CYS A 167 -8.23 15.71 -14.57
N THR A 168 -7.55 14.77 -15.23
CA THR A 168 -8.12 13.85 -16.22
C THR A 168 -8.44 12.46 -15.66
N ALA A 169 -8.15 12.22 -14.37
CA ALA A 169 -8.36 10.94 -13.74
C ALA A 169 -9.84 10.55 -13.71
N ARG A 170 -10.13 9.25 -13.87
CA ARG A 170 -11.50 8.73 -13.73
C ARG A 170 -11.99 8.96 -12.30
N ARG A 171 -13.26 9.31 -12.12
CA ARG A 171 -13.92 9.27 -10.80
C ARG A 171 -13.78 7.84 -10.27
N ASN A 172 -13.03 7.66 -9.18
CA ASN A 172 -12.81 6.41 -8.43
C ASN A 172 -11.52 5.60 -8.76
N SER A 173 -10.57 6.13 -9.53
CA SER A 173 -9.25 5.47 -9.61
C SER A 173 -8.36 5.85 -8.43
N SER A 174 -7.59 4.87 -7.93
CA SER A 174 -6.52 5.13 -6.96
C SER A 174 -5.49 6.04 -7.62
N GLN A 175 -5.04 7.09 -6.91
CA GLN A 175 -3.95 7.95 -7.36
C GLN A 175 -2.62 7.54 -6.72
N CYS A 176 -2.53 6.34 -6.15
CA CYS A 176 -1.34 5.86 -5.46
C CYS A 176 -0.47 5.05 -6.42
N LEU A 177 0.66 5.63 -6.86
CA LEU A 177 1.64 4.92 -7.66
C LEU A 177 2.51 4.03 -6.78
N PHE A 178 3.05 4.62 -5.72
CA PHE A 178 3.84 3.92 -4.72
C PHE A 178 3.86 4.70 -3.39
N ILE A 179 4.20 4.02 -2.31
CA ILE A 179 4.32 4.58 -0.96
C ILE A 179 5.69 4.21 -0.42
N ILE A 180 6.39 5.17 0.19
CA ILE A 180 7.59 4.89 0.98
C ILE A 180 7.34 5.24 2.45
N SER A 181 7.71 4.33 3.36
CA SER A 181 7.56 4.56 4.79
C SER A 181 8.80 5.24 5.38
N GLY A 182 8.57 6.26 6.20
CA GLY A 182 9.61 6.89 7.03
C GLY A 182 9.98 6.04 8.25
N GLN A 183 9.23 4.95 8.48
CA GLN A 183 9.50 3.96 9.52
C GLN A 183 9.87 2.62 8.88
N PRO A 184 11.06 2.08 9.17
CA PRO A 184 11.45 0.76 8.68
C PRO A 184 10.62 -0.33 9.37
N ALA A 185 10.34 -1.42 8.64
CA ALA A 185 9.75 -2.63 9.23
C ALA A 185 10.81 -3.54 9.89
N MET A 186 12.04 -3.48 9.38
CA MET A 186 13.24 -4.13 9.92
C MET A 186 14.40 -3.14 9.89
N ASP A 187 15.31 -3.21 10.87
CA ASP A 187 16.45 -2.30 10.98
C ASP A 187 17.20 -2.14 9.64
N GLY A 188 17.32 -0.88 9.19
CA GLY A 188 18.03 -0.50 7.97
C GLY A 188 17.32 -0.82 6.65
N LYS A 189 16.13 -1.43 6.65
CA LYS A 189 15.35 -1.69 5.43
C LYS A 189 14.22 -0.69 5.25
N VAL A 190 14.10 -0.17 4.03
CA VAL A 190 12.99 0.69 3.63
C VAL A 190 11.78 -0.16 3.28
N ARG A 191 10.61 0.21 3.81
CA ARG A 191 9.34 -0.38 3.41
C ARG A 191 8.71 0.44 2.30
N LEU A 192 8.44 -0.19 1.16
CA LEU A 192 7.91 0.46 -0.04
C LEU A 192 6.74 -0.35 -0.63
N TRP A 193 5.63 0.30 -0.95
CA TRP A 193 4.50 -0.30 -1.65
C TRP A 193 4.44 0.20 -3.09
N VAL A 194 4.12 -0.63 -4.08
CA VAL A 194 3.94 -0.23 -5.49
C VAL A 194 2.59 -0.71 -6.01
N SER A 195 1.96 0.07 -6.90
CA SER A 195 0.93 -0.44 -7.81
C SER A 195 1.34 -0.28 -9.27
N THR A 196 1.60 -1.40 -9.93
CA THR A 196 1.86 -1.46 -11.37
C THR A 196 0.61 -1.11 -12.16
N HIS A 197 -0.56 -1.49 -11.65
CA HIS A 197 -1.84 -1.20 -12.28
C HIS A 197 -2.10 0.30 -12.36
N THR A 198 -1.98 1.02 -11.23
CA THR A 198 -2.20 2.47 -11.20
C THR A 198 -1.18 3.21 -12.06
N ILE A 199 0.08 2.77 -12.10
CA ILE A 199 1.07 3.38 -13.00
C ILE A 199 0.64 3.22 -14.48
N ALA A 200 0.24 2.01 -14.89
CA ALA A 200 -0.22 1.76 -16.27
C ALA A 200 -1.54 2.45 -16.62
N GLU A 201 -2.33 2.89 -15.63
CA GLU A 201 -3.54 3.68 -15.86
C GLU A 201 -3.23 5.14 -16.21
N PHE A 202 -2.21 5.73 -15.56
CA PHE A 202 -1.88 7.14 -15.71
C PHE A 202 -0.84 7.46 -16.76
N TYR A 203 -0.01 6.47 -17.12
CA TYR A 203 1.11 6.64 -18.05
C TYR A 203 0.98 5.66 -19.21
N PRO A 204 1.45 6.02 -20.43
CA PRO A 204 1.29 5.21 -21.64
C PRO A 204 2.25 4.00 -21.67
N VAL A 205 2.23 3.19 -20.62
CA VAL A 205 3.08 2.00 -20.43
C VAL A 205 2.20 0.80 -20.06
N SER A 206 2.55 -0.37 -20.58
CA SER A 206 1.80 -1.59 -20.25
C SER A 206 2.06 -2.00 -18.80
N GLN A 207 1.05 -2.57 -18.13
CA GLN A 207 1.25 -3.11 -16.78
C GLN A 207 2.36 -4.16 -16.73
N GLN A 208 2.51 -4.99 -17.78
CA GLN A 208 3.59 -5.97 -17.87
C GLN A 208 4.98 -5.31 -17.88
N THR A 209 5.14 -4.19 -18.59
CA THR A 209 6.37 -3.40 -18.61
C THR A 209 6.68 -2.86 -17.20
N VAL A 210 5.67 -2.28 -16.53
CA VAL A 210 5.84 -1.76 -15.17
C VAL A 210 6.24 -2.87 -14.20
N THR A 211 5.57 -4.03 -14.26
CA THR A 211 5.91 -5.21 -13.44
C THR A 211 7.32 -5.71 -13.71
N SER A 212 7.79 -5.67 -14.96
CA SER A 212 9.14 -6.13 -15.32
C SER A 212 10.23 -5.20 -14.79
N LEU A 213 9.95 -3.89 -14.69
CA LEU A 213 10.90 -2.89 -14.22
C LEU A 213 10.86 -2.70 -12.69
N LEU A 214 9.67 -2.67 -12.12
CA LEU A 214 9.43 -2.32 -10.72
C LEU A 214 8.98 -3.50 -9.87
N GLY A 215 8.75 -4.69 -10.44
CA GLY A 215 8.19 -5.85 -9.73
C GLY A 215 6.68 -5.78 -9.50
N PHE A 216 6.12 -6.81 -8.86
CA PHE A 216 4.68 -6.93 -8.60
C PHE A 216 4.12 -5.90 -7.61
N ASP A 217 2.81 -5.67 -7.68
CA ASP A 217 2.03 -4.86 -6.74
C ASP A 217 2.21 -5.36 -5.31
N GLY A 218 2.27 -4.42 -4.36
CA GLY A 218 2.30 -4.73 -2.94
C GLY A 218 3.50 -4.16 -2.19
N TRP A 219 3.54 -4.51 -0.90
CA TRP A 219 4.58 -4.10 0.03
C TRP A 219 5.84 -4.93 -0.14
N ARG A 220 6.99 -4.27 -0.08
CA ARG A 220 8.32 -4.87 -0.12
C ARG A 220 9.23 -4.18 0.87
N GLU A 221 10.18 -4.94 1.39
CA GLU A 221 11.29 -4.42 2.18
C GLU A 221 12.53 -4.43 1.31
N MET A 222 13.23 -3.31 1.26
CA MET A 222 14.37 -3.09 0.38
C MET A 222 15.54 -2.56 1.19
N ASP A 223 16.70 -3.17 1.01
CA ASP A 223 17.96 -2.57 1.45
C ASP A 223 18.38 -1.41 0.53
N LYS A 224 19.51 -0.78 0.85
CA LYS A 224 20.04 0.35 0.08
C LYS A 224 20.27 0.02 -1.39
N VAL A 225 20.85 -1.14 -1.70
CA VAL A 225 21.17 -1.53 -3.08
C VAL A 225 19.89 -1.73 -3.87
N GLN A 226 18.90 -2.38 -3.26
CA GLN A 226 17.59 -2.58 -3.87
C GLN A 226 16.82 -1.27 -4.08
N ILE A 227 16.97 -0.28 -3.19
CA ILE A 227 16.42 1.06 -3.40
C ILE A 227 17.12 1.79 -4.55
N GLU A 228 18.44 1.68 -4.68
CA GLU A 228 19.19 2.25 -5.79
C GLU A 228 18.72 1.66 -7.14
N GLU A 229 18.56 0.34 -7.20
CA GLU A 229 18.01 -0.36 -8.37
C GLU A 229 16.57 0.07 -8.66
N PHE A 230 15.71 0.13 -7.64
CA PHE A 230 14.33 0.60 -7.78
C PHE A 230 14.28 2.01 -8.36
N VAL A 231 15.10 2.93 -7.85
CA VAL A 231 15.18 4.31 -8.35
C VAL A 231 15.69 4.36 -9.79
N ALA A 232 16.67 3.54 -10.15
CA ALA A 232 17.14 3.44 -11.53
C ALA A 232 16.04 2.95 -12.48
N SER A 233 15.32 1.89 -12.10
CA SER A 233 14.17 1.38 -12.86
C SER A 233 13.03 2.39 -12.95
N LEU A 234 12.75 3.13 -11.88
CA LEU A 234 11.75 4.19 -11.84
C LEU A 234 12.12 5.32 -12.81
N ASN A 235 13.40 5.70 -12.83
CA ASN A 235 13.89 6.71 -13.76
C ASN A 235 13.69 6.30 -15.21
N ARG A 236 14.12 5.07 -15.54
CA ARG A 236 13.95 4.52 -16.88
C ARG A 236 12.48 4.45 -17.29
N LEU A 237 11.59 4.00 -16.39
CA LEU A 237 10.17 3.89 -16.66
C LEU A 237 9.56 5.24 -17.08
N PHE A 238 9.83 6.30 -16.33
CA PHE A 238 9.24 7.62 -16.62
C PHE A 238 9.95 8.36 -17.77
N GLU A 239 11.21 8.04 -18.05
CA GLU A 239 11.89 8.48 -19.28
C GLU A 239 11.27 7.84 -20.52
N GLU A 240 10.95 6.54 -20.48
CA GLU A 240 10.24 5.83 -21.56
C GLU A 240 8.78 6.30 -21.71
N ALA A 241 8.10 6.60 -20.60
CA ALA A 241 6.70 7.03 -20.60
C ALA A 241 6.47 8.50 -20.97
N SER A 242 7.52 9.32 -21.01
CA SER A 242 7.46 10.74 -21.39
C SER A 242 7.62 10.98 -22.90
N VAL A 243 7.81 9.89 -23.67
CA VAL A 243 7.88 9.88 -25.14
C VAL A 243 6.51 9.57 -25.73
#